data_AF-A0A376ZIS4-F1
#
_entry.id   AF-A0A376ZIS4-F1
#
_cell.length_a   1.000
_cell.length_b   1.000
_cell.length_c   1.000
_cell.angle_alpha   90.00
_cell.angle_beta   90.00
_cell.angle_gamma   90.00
#
_symmetry.space_group_name_H-M   'P 1'
#
loop_
_entity.id
_entity.type
_entity.pdbx_description
1 polymer ?
#
loop_
_entity_poly.entity_id
_entity_poly.type
_entity_poly.pdbx_seq_one_letter_code
_entity_poly.pdbx_strand_id
1 'polypeptide(L)'
;MQMRQRDVAALDAKYTKELADAKAENDALRADVAAGRKRLRINATCSGTVREATGTSGVDNATGPRLADTAERDYFILRERLMAMQKQLEGAQEYIRTQCIP
;
A
#
# COMPACT_ATOMS: atom_id res chain seq x y z
N MET A 1 6.01 15.95 35.72
CA MET A 1 5.46 16.42 34.42
C MET A 1 6.43 16.26 33.25
N GLN A 2 7.72 16.59 33.38
CA GLN A 2 8.66 16.54 32.24
C GLN A 2 8.85 15.16 31.60
N MET A 3 8.79 14.07 32.38
CA MET A 3 8.99 12.71 31.86
C MET A 3 7.86 12.30 30.90
N ARG A 4 6.61 12.40 31.36
CA ARG A 4 5.41 12.13 30.54
C ARG A 4 5.39 12.91 29.22
N GLN A 5 5.76 14.19 29.24
CA GLN A 5 5.82 15.00 28.02
C GLN A 5 6.88 14.51 27.04
N ARG A 6 8.05 14.08 27.53
CA ARG A 6 9.10 13.48 26.70
C ARG A 6 8.67 12.15 26.11
N ASP A 7 8.00 11.31 26.91
CA ASP A 7 7.54 10.00 26.47
C ASP A 7 6.46 10.12 25.37
N VAL A 8 5.53 11.06 25.52
CA VAL A 8 4.53 11.37 24.48
C VAL A 8 5.18 11.91 23.22
N ALA A 9 6.16 12.83 23.33
CA ALA A 9 6.88 13.34 22.17
C ALA A 9 7.69 12.26 21.45
N ALA A 10 8.27 11.31 22.19
CA ALA A 10 8.97 10.17 21.63
C ALA A 10 8.00 9.23 20.87
N LEU A 11 6.81 9.00 21.41
CA LEU A 11 5.78 8.19 20.78
C LEU A 11 5.25 8.85 19.49
N ASP A 12 5.01 10.15 19.53
CA ASP A 12 4.64 10.93 18.33
C ASP A 12 5.71 10.87 17.24
N ALA A 13 6.97 11.09 17.61
CA ALA A 13 8.09 11.02 16.68
C ALA A 13 8.25 9.62 16.06
N LYS A 14 8.08 8.56 16.86
CA LYS A 14 8.12 7.17 16.41
C LYS A 14 7.05 6.91 15.34
N TYR A 15 5.77 7.16 15.66
CA TYR A 15 4.68 6.83 14.75
C TYR A 15 4.60 7.77 13.53
N THR A 16 5.05 9.01 13.66
CA THR A 16 5.20 9.92 12.52
C THR A 16 6.26 9.41 11.56
N LYS A 17 7.41 8.96 12.07
CA LYS A 17 8.46 8.38 11.23
C LYS A 17 7.99 7.10 10.55
N GLU A 18 7.40 6.17 11.30
CA GLU A 18 6.91 4.91 10.71
C GLU A 18 5.84 5.14 9.64
N LEU A 19 4.98 6.14 9.82
CA LEU A 19 3.99 6.53 8.80
C LEU A 19 4.66 7.12 7.55
N ALA A 20 5.68 7.97 7.73
CA ALA A 20 6.44 8.55 6.62
C ALA A 20 7.19 7.47 5.82
N ASP A 21 7.84 6.54 6.52
CA ASP A 21 8.57 5.42 5.91
C ASP A 21 7.61 4.52 5.10
N ALA A 22 6.44 4.19 5.67
CA ALA A 22 5.42 3.39 4.99
C ALA A 22 4.83 4.09 3.75
N LYS A 23 4.65 5.42 3.80
CA LYS A 23 4.23 6.22 2.64
C LYS A 23 5.31 6.22 1.55
N ALA A 24 6.57 6.43 1.92
CA ALA A 24 7.68 6.39 0.98
C ALA A 24 7.78 5.02 0.28
N GLU A 25 7.58 3.92 1.01
CA GLU A 25 7.53 2.58 0.43
C GLU A 25 6.35 2.41 -0.55
N ASN A 26 5.17 2.98 -0.24
CA ASN A 26 4.03 3.00 -1.16
C ASN A 26 4.34 3.72 -2.45
N ASP A 27 4.92 4.90 -2.35
CA ASP A 27 5.25 5.74 -3.50
C ASP A 27 6.31 5.08 -4.37
N ALA A 28 7.31 4.44 -3.76
CA ALA A 28 8.30 3.64 -4.48
C ALA A 28 7.64 2.48 -5.25
N LEU A 29 6.73 1.73 -4.63
CA LEU A 29 5.99 0.66 -5.30
C LEU A 29 5.09 1.18 -6.42
N ARG A 30 4.42 2.32 -6.19
CA ARG A 30 3.58 3.00 -7.20
C ARG A 30 4.42 3.41 -8.41
N ALA A 31 5.60 3.98 -8.18
CA ALA A 31 6.53 4.37 -9.22
C ALA A 31 7.10 3.15 -9.97
N ASP A 32 7.40 2.05 -9.28
CA ASP A 32 7.86 0.80 -9.90
C ASP A 32 6.79 0.18 -10.80
N VAL A 33 5.52 0.21 -10.40
CA VAL A 33 4.41 -0.27 -11.21
C VAL A 33 4.18 0.64 -12.42
N ALA A 34 4.17 1.96 -12.22
CA ALA A 34 4.02 2.93 -13.30
C ALA A 34 5.16 2.83 -14.35
N ALA A 35 6.39 2.54 -13.90
CA ALA A 35 7.54 2.33 -14.77
C ALA A 35 7.63 0.92 -15.37
N GLY A 36 6.68 0.03 -15.09
CA GLY A 36 6.67 -1.35 -15.57
C GLY A 36 7.76 -2.26 -14.96
N ARG A 37 8.50 -1.79 -13.95
CA ARG A 37 9.50 -2.60 -13.21
C ARG A 37 8.84 -3.65 -12.33
N LYS A 38 7.64 -3.36 -11.83
CA LYS A 38 6.78 -4.27 -11.06
C LYS A 38 5.38 -4.32 -11.67
N ARG A 39 4.61 -5.35 -11.30
CA ARG A 39 3.21 -5.51 -11.75
C ARG A 39 2.35 -5.95 -10.58
N LEU A 40 1.16 -5.36 -10.47
CA LEU A 40 0.11 -5.87 -9.58
C LEU A 40 -0.46 -7.15 -10.14
N ARG A 41 -0.67 -8.15 -9.28
CA ARG A 41 -1.22 -9.46 -9.65
C ARG A 41 -2.43 -9.73 -8.78
N ILE A 42 -3.47 -10.27 -9.40
CA ILE A 42 -4.61 -10.83 -8.69
C ILE A 42 -4.42 -12.33 -8.59
N ASN A 43 -4.78 -12.89 -7.43
CA ASN A 43 -4.92 -14.34 -7.33
C ASN A 43 -6.26 -14.71 -7.95
N ALA A 44 -6.24 -15.23 -9.18
CA ALA A 44 -7.43 -15.57 -9.93
C ALA A 44 -7.44 -17.07 -10.27
N THR A 45 -8.59 -17.70 -10.06
CA THR A 45 -8.87 -19.05 -10.56
C THR A 45 -9.73 -18.91 -11.81
N CYS A 46 -9.19 -19.25 -12.97
CA CYS A 46 -9.93 -19.25 -14.23
C CYS A 46 -10.59 -20.62 -14.40
N SER A 47 -11.92 -20.69 -14.26
CA SER A 47 -12.68 -21.90 -14.57
C SER A 47 -12.97 -21.97 -16.07
N GLY A 48 -12.54 -23.06 -16.72
CA GLY A 48 -12.75 -23.31 -18.15
C GLY A 48 -11.46 -23.44 -18.95
N THR A 49 -11.58 -23.86 -20.21
CA THR A 49 -10.44 -23.87 -21.15
C THR A 49 -10.13 -22.45 -21.57
N VAL A 50 -8.91 -21.98 -21.25
CA VAL A 50 -8.38 -20.76 -21.86
C VAL A 50 -8.17 -21.08 -23.34
N ARG A 51 -9.12 -20.67 -24.19
CA ARG A 51 -8.94 -20.78 -25.64
C ARG A 51 -7.74 -19.93 -26.02
N GLU A 52 -6.72 -20.55 -26.59
CA GLU A 52 -5.74 -19.83 -27.39
C GLU A 52 -6.53 -19.02 -28.43
N ALA A 53 -6.42 -17.69 -28.40
CA ALA A 53 -7.01 -16.88 -29.44
C ALA A 53 -6.34 -17.27 -30.76
N THR A 54 -7.11 -17.76 -31.73
CA THR A 54 -6.62 -18.01 -33.09
C THR A 54 -6.09 -16.69 -33.63
N GLY A 55 -4.76 -16.53 -33.65
CA GLY A 55 -4.13 -15.26 -33.99
C GLY A 55 -4.52 -14.82 -35.40
N THR A 56 -5.21 -13.70 -35.52
CA THR A 56 -5.29 -12.98 -36.79
C THR A 56 -3.89 -12.48 -37.14
N SER A 57 -3.43 -12.74 -38.37
CA SER A 57 -2.15 -12.28 -38.90
C SER A 57 -2.15 -10.75 -39.03
N GLY A 58 -1.94 -10.07 -37.93
CA GLY A 58 -1.91 -8.62 -37.82
C GLY A 58 -1.52 -8.29 -36.39
N VAL A 59 -0.21 -8.22 -36.15
CA VAL A 59 0.37 -7.85 -34.86
C VAL A 59 0.03 -6.38 -34.60
N ASP A 60 -1.12 -6.14 -33.99
CA ASP A 60 -1.30 -4.91 -33.24
C ASP A 60 -0.33 -4.99 -32.04
N ASN A 61 0.43 -3.93 -31.80
CA ASN A 61 1.33 -3.85 -30.65
C ASN A 61 0.50 -3.52 -29.39
N ALA A 62 -0.53 -4.32 -29.15
CA ALA A 62 -1.39 -4.19 -28.00
C ALA A 62 -0.53 -4.47 -26.77
N THR A 63 -0.54 -3.52 -25.83
CA THR A 63 0.12 -3.71 -24.53
C THR A 63 -0.44 -4.98 -23.89
N GLY A 64 0.43 -5.87 -23.40
CA GLY A 64 0.00 -7.13 -22.78
C GLY A 64 -1.04 -6.89 -21.67
N PRO A 65 -1.88 -7.90 -21.37
CA PRO A 65 -3.01 -7.74 -20.46
C PRO A 65 -2.56 -7.15 -19.12
N ARG A 66 -3.17 -6.03 -18.72
CA ARG A 66 -2.89 -5.27 -17.49
C ARG A 66 -4.18 -4.94 -16.76
N LEU A 67 -4.07 -4.60 -15.48
CA LEU A 67 -5.20 -4.06 -14.73
C LEU A 67 -5.61 -2.71 -15.34
N ALA A 68 -6.87 -2.34 -15.14
CA ALA A 68 -7.32 -1.00 -15.47
C ALA A 68 -6.55 0.03 -14.63
N ASP A 69 -6.21 1.18 -15.20
CA ASP A 69 -5.46 2.24 -14.53
C ASP A 69 -6.14 2.69 -13.23
N THR A 70 -7.48 2.70 -13.23
CA THR A 70 -8.29 2.98 -12.04
C THR A 70 -8.05 1.95 -10.94
N ALA A 71 -7.99 0.66 -11.27
CA ALA A 71 -7.73 -0.41 -10.31
C ALA A 71 -6.32 -0.31 -9.72
N GLU A 72 -5.31 0.01 -10.54
CA GLU A 72 -3.94 0.21 -10.04
C GLU A 72 -3.85 1.40 -9.09
N ARG A 73 -4.45 2.54 -9.46
CA ARG A 73 -4.50 3.75 -8.63
C ARG A 73 -5.24 3.50 -7.32
N ASP A 74 -6.42 2.88 -7.38
CA ASP A 74 -7.27 2.68 -6.22
C ASP A 74 -6.64 1.67 -5.24
N TYR A 75 -5.89 0.69 -5.73
CA TYR A 75 -5.07 -0.21 -4.89
C TYR A 75 -4.06 0.56 -4.04
N PHE A 76 -3.30 1.48 -4.63
CA PHE A 76 -2.30 2.24 -3.89
C PHE A 76 -2.93 3.23 -2.90
N ILE A 77 -4.06 3.86 -3.26
CA ILE A 77 -4.86 4.69 -2.34
C ILE A 77 -5.33 3.86 -1.14
N LEU A 78 -5.84 2.66 -1.39
CA LEU A 78 -6.30 1.76 -0.33
C LEU A 78 -5.15 1.38 0.60
N ARG A 79 -4.01 0.99 0.04
CA ARG A 79 -2.82 0.64 0.82
C ARG A 79 -2.35 1.82 1.68
N GLU A 80 -2.30 3.02 1.12
CA GLU A 80 -1.94 4.25 1.85
C GLU A 80 -2.86 4.52 3.04
N ARG A 81 -4.18 4.46 2.81
CA ARG A 81 -5.19 4.66 3.87
C ARG A 81 -5.10 3.59 4.97
N LEU A 82 -4.87 2.34 4.58
CA LEU A 82 -4.76 1.23 5.53
C LEU A 82 -3.53 1.40 6.43
N MET A 83 -2.37 1.75 5.86
CA MET A 83 -1.16 2.00 6.64
C MET A 83 -1.32 3.20 7.58
N ALA A 84 -1.96 4.29 7.12
CA ALA A 84 -2.25 5.45 7.97
C ALA A 84 -3.15 5.09 9.15
N MET A 85 -4.28 4.43 8.89
CA MET A 85 -5.19 4.00 9.96
C MET A 85 -4.52 3.04 10.93
N GLN A 86 -3.70 2.11 10.43
CA GLN A 86 -3.00 1.15 11.27
C GLN A 86 -2.00 1.85 12.20
N LYS A 87 -1.18 2.78 11.69
CA LYS A 87 -0.21 3.51 12.51
C LYS A 87 -0.87 4.42 13.54
N GLN A 88 -1.98 5.07 13.17
CA GLN A 88 -2.78 5.85 14.11
C GLN A 88 -3.37 4.97 15.22
N LEU A 89 -3.89 3.79 14.87
CA LEU A 89 -4.44 2.85 15.85
C LEU A 89 -3.36 2.33 16.80
N GLU A 90 -2.22 1.89 16.26
CA GLU A 90 -1.08 1.40 17.04
C GLU A 90 -0.57 2.49 18.01
N GLY A 91 -0.39 3.72 17.51
CA GLY A 91 0.02 4.86 18.33
C GLY A 91 -0.98 5.23 19.41
N ALA A 92 -2.28 5.26 19.10
CA ALA A 92 -3.31 5.51 20.09
C ALA A 92 -3.34 4.42 21.18
N GLN A 93 -3.20 3.15 20.78
CA GLN A 93 -3.14 2.04 21.74
C GLN A 93 -1.91 2.12 22.65
N GLU A 94 -0.72 2.39 22.11
CA GLU A 94 0.51 2.50 22.89
C GLU A 94 0.46 3.72 23.82
N TYR A 95 -0.09 4.84 23.36
CA TYR A 95 -0.36 6.01 24.20
C TYR A 95 -1.26 5.67 25.38
N ILE A 96 -2.41 5.02 25.14
CA ILE A 96 -3.34 4.64 26.21
C ILE A 96 -2.66 3.72 27.22
N ARG A 97 -1.97 2.68 26.75
CA ARG A 97 -1.32 1.67 27.60
C ARG A 97 -0.19 2.25 28.45
N THR A 98 0.54 3.24 27.94
CA THR A 98 1.74 3.77 28.62
C THR A 98 1.50 5.09 29.35
N GLN A 99 0.47 5.86 28.99
CA GLN A 99 0.26 7.23 29.49
C GLN A 99 -1.07 7.44 30.22
N CYS A 100 -2.04 6.52 30.09
CA CYS A 100 -3.40 6.71 30.60
C CYS A 100 -3.84 5.64 31.60
N ILE A 101 -3.39 4.40 31.42
CA ILE A 101 -3.67 3.31 32.36
C ILE A 101 -2.60 3.36 33.48
N PRO A 102 -3.00 3.33 34.77
CA PRO A 102 -2.06 3.32 35.90
C PRO A 102 -1.26 2.02 36.01
#